data_AF-A0A0D2NT88-F1
#
_entry.id   AF-A0A0D2NT88-F1
#
_cell.length_a   1.000
_cell.length_b   1.000
_cell.length_c   1.000
_cell.angle_alpha   90.00
_cell.angle_beta   90.00
_cell.angle_gamma   90.00
#
_symmetry.space_group_name_H-M   'P 1'
#
loop_
_entity.id
_entity.type
_entity.pdbx_description
1 polymer ?
#
loop_
_entity_poly.entity_id
_entity_poly.type
_entity_poly.pdbx_seq_one_letter_code
_entity_poly.pdbx_strand_id
1 'polypeptide(L)'
;MARYVGDKHQVHLPPPTSFQRAIQYTSNTSIHEANARAIVIGTDVYYSPNSSRTPPLPSKSLQYIRDPLKDSVEEFHNPQWWRTDTGYLPFLPTSPKFGSPPFHQLFNYPLEMGPRRKRRVRMDPNDILNWSRLETTLAHIFKSFQSMYCIPDMSPIVRTSLACQDAFEYPSQFLSAEKRCRNWFAVWMAMVSLGISVAQVYDGDREDTLVPKWYTTFVQHTDEVVLAGIQQQLGQFNPWFPRAGVFIDLCSSQEQPTVDFFVRLGIPVWYPWGTAQESEARRNPSYWAKYTPPAYLLQRAHSFLNAVPDLASSSAQGSEEDNRPWTVFFANRASHATGPMPAKKPPMKVFHWEKDNNAHWQRTAVLKQLRSQTLDEYGKRQKIFNERTNEWDCCTDMGELDAEERQALCDEDNEFILATSQGPPLSIPDIPASLPKLPPITRTSPMPFNHDDAVAAITPEPS
;
A
#
# COMPACT_ATOMS: atom_id res chain seq x y z
N MET A 1 -6.25 -49.46 -46.96
CA MET A 1 -6.37 -47.99 -47.04
C MET A 1 -7.23 -47.51 -45.88
N ALA A 2 -6.61 -47.06 -44.79
CA ALA A 2 -7.33 -46.51 -43.64
C ALA A 2 -7.62 -45.03 -43.89
N ARG A 3 -8.91 -44.65 -43.89
CA ARG A 3 -9.34 -43.26 -44.01
C ARG A 3 -9.03 -42.54 -42.69
N TYR A 4 -8.07 -41.62 -42.73
CA TYR A 4 -7.79 -40.70 -41.64
C TYR A 4 -9.01 -39.78 -41.49
N VAL A 5 -9.79 -39.98 -40.43
CA VAL A 5 -10.90 -39.09 -40.07
C VAL A 5 -10.27 -37.89 -39.38
N GLY A 6 -10.14 -36.79 -40.13
CA GLY A 6 -9.55 -35.55 -39.62
C GLY A 6 -10.31 -35.02 -38.40
N ASP A 7 -9.55 -34.79 -37.34
CA ASP A 7 -10.01 -34.28 -36.05
C ASP A 7 -10.46 -32.82 -36.22
N LYS A 8 -11.77 -32.59 -36.37
CA LYS A 8 -12.38 -31.30 -36.76
C LYS A 8 -12.59 -30.33 -35.58
N HIS A 9 -11.90 -30.52 -34.45
CA HIS A 9 -12.07 -29.70 -33.26
C HIS A 9 -10.75 -29.06 -32.82
N GLN A 10 -10.10 -28.31 -33.73
CA GLN A 10 -9.15 -27.31 -33.28
C GLN A 10 -9.92 -26.19 -32.57
N VAL A 11 -9.91 -26.24 -31.24
CA VAL A 11 -10.40 -25.15 -30.40
C VAL A 11 -9.51 -23.95 -30.65
N HIS A 12 -10.02 -22.96 -31.38
CA HIS A 12 -9.29 -21.73 -31.65
C HIS A 12 -9.25 -20.92 -30.35
N LEU A 13 -8.15 -21.03 -29.60
CA LEU A 13 -7.95 -20.21 -28.41
C LEU A 13 -7.82 -18.74 -28.84
N PRO A 14 -8.45 -17.79 -28.12
CA PRO A 14 -8.28 -16.37 -28.39
C PRO A 14 -6.81 -15.98 -28.19
N PRO A 15 -6.30 -14.99 -28.94
CA PRO A 15 -4.93 -14.51 -28.75
C PRO A 15 -4.77 -13.95 -27.32
N PRO A 16 -3.58 -14.09 -26.70
CA PRO A 16 -3.36 -13.59 -25.36
C PRO A 16 -3.48 -12.08 -25.32
N THR A 17 -4.15 -11.58 -24.28
CA THR A 17 -4.35 -10.14 -24.03
C THR A 17 -3.04 -9.42 -23.73
N SER A 18 -3.05 -8.08 -23.73
CA SER A 18 -1.85 -7.30 -23.42
C SER A 18 -1.34 -7.56 -22.00
N PHE A 19 -2.26 -7.62 -21.03
CA PHE A 19 -1.96 -8.01 -19.66
C PHE A 19 -1.33 -9.40 -19.58
N GLN A 20 -1.92 -10.40 -20.25
CA GLN A 20 -1.39 -11.76 -20.32
C GLN A 20 0.03 -11.82 -20.85
N ARG A 21 0.31 -11.11 -21.94
CA ARG A 21 1.67 -11.04 -22.50
C ARG A 21 2.66 -10.37 -21.54
N ALA A 22 2.23 -9.33 -20.84
CA ALA A 22 3.07 -8.63 -19.87
C ALA A 22 3.43 -9.52 -18.67
N ILE A 23 2.44 -10.15 -18.05
CA ILE A 23 2.66 -10.97 -16.85
C ILE A 23 3.40 -12.28 -17.17
N GLN A 24 3.26 -12.80 -18.40
CA GLN A 24 4.01 -13.97 -18.90
C GLN A 24 5.39 -13.60 -19.46
N TYR A 25 5.88 -12.39 -19.18
CA TYR A 25 7.22 -11.97 -19.59
C TYR A 25 8.27 -12.95 -19.10
N THR A 26 9.19 -13.34 -19.98
CA THR A 26 10.35 -14.16 -19.62
C THR A 26 11.57 -13.58 -20.27
N SER A 27 12.67 -13.51 -19.52
CA SER A 27 13.97 -13.08 -20.02
C SER A 27 14.86 -14.30 -20.25
N ASN A 28 15.80 -14.17 -21.18
CA ASN A 28 16.88 -15.15 -21.36
C ASN A 28 18.05 -14.90 -20.39
N THR A 29 18.01 -13.80 -19.65
CA THR A 29 19.00 -13.46 -18.65
C THR A 29 18.77 -14.23 -17.36
N SER A 30 19.83 -14.44 -16.58
CA SER A 30 19.67 -15.01 -15.24
C SER A 30 18.85 -14.07 -14.37
N ILE A 31 17.88 -14.63 -13.64
CA ILE A 31 17.08 -13.88 -12.67
C ILE A 31 17.84 -13.64 -11.35
N HIS A 32 18.96 -14.32 -11.12
CA HIS A 32 19.67 -14.29 -9.84
C HIS A 32 20.46 -12.98 -9.71
N GLU A 33 19.98 -12.06 -8.88
CA GLU A 33 20.69 -10.82 -8.58
C GLU A 33 21.69 -11.00 -7.43
N ALA A 34 22.54 -9.99 -7.21
CA ALA A 34 23.49 -9.97 -6.09
C ALA A 34 22.81 -10.10 -4.71
N ASN A 35 21.54 -9.73 -4.62
CA ASN A 35 20.74 -9.79 -3.39
C ASN A 35 19.95 -11.11 -3.23
N ALA A 36 20.15 -12.09 -4.12
CA ALA A 36 19.47 -13.37 -4.05
C ALA A 36 19.71 -14.09 -2.72
N ARG A 37 18.66 -14.71 -2.17
CA ARG A 37 18.73 -15.39 -0.88
C ARG A 37 17.76 -16.58 -0.81
N ALA A 38 18.24 -17.70 -0.31
CA ALA A 38 17.40 -18.76 0.22
C ALA A 38 17.20 -18.54 1.72
N ILE A 39 15.96 -18.61 2.19
CA ILE A 39 15.56 -18.38 3.58
C ILE A 39 14.65 -19.52 4.03
N VAL A 40 14.65 -19.76 5.34
CA VAL A 40 13.77 -20.72 5.98
C VAL A 40 12.66 -19.94 6.66
N ILE A 41 11.41 -20.22 6.32
CA ILE A 41 10.23 -19.61 6.95
C ILE A 41 9.37 -20.75 7.48
N GLY A 42 9.29 -20.89 8.81
CA GLY A 42 8.73 -22.09 9.42
C GLY A 42 9.61 -23.31 9.16
N THR A 43 9.06 -24.34 8.53
CA THR A 43 9.78 -25.56 8.14
C THR A 43 10.24 -25.57 6.68
N ASP A 44 9.78 -24.60 5.90
CA ASP A 44 9.92 -24.62 4.45
C ASP A 44 11.01 -23.65 3.99
N VAL A 45 11.71 -24.05 2.93
CA VAL A 45 12.70 -23.19 2.26
C VAL A 45 11.98 -22.37 1.21
N TYR A 46 12.20 -21.07 1.27
CA TYR A 46 11.79 -20.10 0.25
C TYR A 46 13.02 -19.50 -0.40
N TYR A 47 12.90 -19.20 -1.69
CA TYR A 47 13.96 -18.52 -2.42
C TYR A 47 13.45 -17.21 -2.99
N SER A 48 14.30 -16.18 -2.87
CA SER A 48 14.13 -14.91 -3.56
C SER A 48 15.33 -14.63 -4.46
N PRO A 49 15.12 -14.37 -5.75
CA PRO A 49 16.21 -14.02 -6.66
C PRO A 49 16.69 -12.57 -6.53
N ASN A 50 15.89 -11.67 -5.96
CA ASN A 50 16.16 -10.22 -5.94
C ASN A 50 15.97 -9.55 -4.57
N SER A 51 15.81 -10.34 -3.49
CA SER A 51 15.58 -9.80 -2.15
C SER A 51 16.36 -10.54 -1.08
N SER A 52 17.04 -9.76 -0.24
CA SER A 52 17.71 -10.25 0.97
C SER A 52 16.82 -10.20 2.22
N ARG A 53 15.62 -9.61 2.13
CA ARG A 53 14.66 -9.48 3.24
C ARG A 53 14.11 -10.86 3.64
N THR A 54 13.87 -11.03 4.94
CA THR A 54 13.15 -12.19 5.48
C THR A 54 11.72 -11.75 5.81
N PRO A 55 10.74 -11.91 4.91
CA PRO A 55 9.36 -11.57 5.20
C PRO A 55 8.72 -12.59 6.15
N PRO A 56 7.66 -12.20 6.89
CA PRO A 56 6.81 -13.17 7.58
C PRO A 56 6.05 -14.03 6.56
N LEU A 57 5.68 -15.26 6.95
CA LEU A 57 4.86 -16.12 6.10
C LEU A 57 3.44 -15.51 5.98
N PRO A 58 2.95 -15.23 4.76
CA PRO A 58 1.61 -14.69 4.60
C PRO A 58 0.54 -15.74 4.95
N SER A 59 -0.52 -15.27 5.61
CA SER A 59 -1.70 -16.07 5.88
C SER A 59 -2.41 -16.42 4.57
N LYS A 60 -2.83 -17.69 4.43
CA LYS A 60 -3.61 -18.14 3.27
C LYS A 60 -5.09 -17.72 3.32
N SER A 61 -5.58 -17.29 4.48
CA SER A 61 -7.02 -17.11 4.75
C SER A 61 -7.46 -15.65 4.88
N LEU A 62 -6.93 -14.74 4.05
CA LEU A 62 -7.25 -13.32 4.18
C LEU A 62 -8.53 -12.98 3.42
N GLN A 63 -9.55 -12.54 4.18
CA GLN A 63 -10.52 -11.57 3.67
C GLN A 63 -9.80 -10.24 3.54
N TYR A 64 -9.97 -9.56 2.42
CA TYR A 64 -9.22 -8.34 2.10
C TYR A 64 -10.00 -7.05 2.31
N ILE A 65 -11.32 -7.11 2.54
CA ILE A 65 -12.08 -5.91 2.83
C ILE A 65 -11.61 -5.35 4.17
N ARG A 66 -11.29 -4.06 4.18
CA ARG A 66 -10.72 -3.36 5.34
C ARG A 66 -11.50 -2.10 5.66
N ASP A 67 -11.58 -1.82 6.94
CA ASP A 67 -12.12 -0.58 7.47
C ASP A 67 -10.97 0.40 7.70
N PRO A 68 -10.85 1.48 6.91
CA PRO A 68 -9.75 2.43 7.02
C PRO A 68 -9.68 3.15 8.37
N LEU A 69 -10.78 3.14 9.14
CA LEU A 69 -10.82 3.70 10.50
C LEU A 69 -10.33 2.74 11.57
N LYS A 70 -10.20 1.45 11.28
CA LYS A 70 -9.79 0.43 12.27
C LYS A 70 -8.48 -0.22 11.87
N ASP A 71 -8.38 -0.55 10.59
CA ASP A 71 -7.29 -1.30 10.01
C ASP A 71 -6.17 -0.39 9.50
N SER A 72 -4.99 -0.99 9.44
CA SER A 72 -3.72 -0.34 9.17
C SER A 72 -3.14 -0.90 7.87
N VAL A 73 -2.89 -0.05 6.87
CA VAL A 73 -2.34 -0.49 5.56
C VAL A 73 -0.99 -1.21 5.70
N GLU A 74 -0.30 -0.97 6.80
CA GLU A 74 0.99 -1.52 7.18
C GLU A 74 0.98 -3.06 7.22
N GLU A 75 -0.17 -3.71 7.44
CA GLU A 75 -0.27 -5.16 7.34
C GLU A 75 0.11 -5.68 5.93
N PHE A 76 -0.14 -4.87 4.89
CA PHE A 76 0.15 -5.19 3.50
C PHE A 76 1.56 -4.76 3.06
N HIS A 77 2.36 -4.12 3.94
CA HIS A 77 3.79 -3.92 3.68
C HIS A 77 4.56 -5.24 3.71
N ASN A 78 3.98 -6.26 4.34
CA ASN A 78 4.46 -7.63 4.25
C ASN A 78 3.94 -8.29 2.96
N PRO A 79 4.81 -8.98 2.20
CA PRO A 79 4.42 -9.61 0.95
C PRO A 79 3.34 -10.68 1.17
N GLN A 80 2.38 -10.71 0.26
CA GLN A 80 1.24 -11.64 0.27
C GLN A 80 1.37 -12.68 -0.84
N TRP A 81 0.60 -13.78 -0.75
CA TRP A 81 0.43 -14.69 -1.88
C TRP A 81 -0.23 -13.97 -3.05
N TRP A 82 0.28 -14.19 -4.26
CA TRP A 82 -0.34 -13.65 -5.47
C TRP A 82 -1.79 -14.12 -5.59
N ARG A 83 -2.68 -13.17 -5.90
CA ARG A 83 -4.07 -13.44 -6.27
C ARG A 83 -4.50 -12.45 -7.34
N THR A 84 -5.38 -12.88 -8.23
CA THR A 84 -5.87 -12.05 -9.33
C THR A 84 -6.69 -10.85 -8.86
N ASP A 85 -7.45 -10.99 -7.78
CA ASP A 85 -8.30 -9.92 -7.22
C ASP A 85 -7.50 -8.80 -6.51
N THR A 86 -6.28 -9.11 -6.08
CA THR A 86 -5.41 -8.23 -5.28
C THR A 86 -4.01 -8.12 -5.90
N GLY A 87 -3.91 -8.31 -7.22
CA GLY A 87 -2.64 -8.34 -7.96
C GLY A 87 -1.83 -7.04 -7.92
N TYR A 88 -2.40 -5.96 -7.38
CA TYR A 88 -1.72 -4.69 -7.14
C TYR A 88 -0.94 -4.64 -5.82
N LEU A 89 -1.26 -5.47 -4.81
CA LEU A 89 -0.59 -5.45 -3.50
C LEU A 89 0.94 -5.59 -3.56
N PRO A 90 1.54 -6.38 -4.47
CA PRO A 90 3.00 -6.44 -4.60
C PRO A 90 3.67 -5.09 -4.87
N PHE A 91 2.93 -4.16 -5.49
CA PHE A 91 3.38 -2.83 -5.89
C PHE A 91 3.16 -1.77 -4.80
N LEU A 92 2.63 -2.15 -3.64
CA LEU A 92 2.38 -1.26 -2.52
C LEU A 92 3.72 -0.65 -2.04
N PRO A 93 3.87 0.68 -2.06
CA PRO A 93 5.09 1.31 -1.55
C PRO A 93 5.17 1.13 -0.03
N THR A 94 6.30 0.63 0.48
CA THR A 94 6.50 0.48 1.93
C THR A 94 6.82 1.82 2.62
N SER A 95 7.10 2.85 1.85
CA SER A 95 7.41 4.21 2.32
C SER A 95 6.86 5.25 1.34
N PRO A 96 5.52 5.43 1.30
CA PRO A 96 4.88 6.34 0.35
C PRO A 96 5.30 7.80 0.59
N LYS A 97 5.61 8.51 -0.50
CA LYS A 97 6.01 9.93 -0.46
C LYS A 97 4.84 10.83 -0.78
N PHE A 98 3.98 11.08 0.19
CA PHE A 98 2.80 11.94 -0.02
C PHE A 98 3.14 13.44 -0.21
N GLY A 99 4.39 13.86 0.00
CA GLY A 99 4.78 15.28 0.02
C GLY A 99 4.92 15.95 -1.35
N SER A 100 4.66 15.25 -2.46
CA SER A 100 4.78 15.81 -3.81
C SER A 100 3.51 15.59 -4.62
N PRO A 101 3.30 16.33 -5.73
CA PRO A 101 2.17 16.11 -6.62
C PRO A 101 2.07 14.66 -7.12
N PRO A 102 0.85 14.11 -7.28
CA PRO A 102 -0.44 14.71 -6.91
C PRO A 102 -0.82 14.55 -5.43
N PHE A 103 -0.01 13.87 -4.62
CA PHE A 103 -0.35 13.47 -3.25
C PHE A 103 -0.21 14.57 -2.19
N HIS A 104 0.47 15.68 -2.49
CA HIS A 104 0.66 16.80 -1.55
C HIS A 104 -0.65 17.34 -0.94
N GLN A 105 -1.78 17.19 -1.64
CA GLN A 105 -3.11 17.54 -1.12
C GLN A 105 -3.56 16.72 0.10
N LEU A 106 -2.85 15.63 0.42
CA LEU A 106 -3.07 14.82 1.63
C LEU A 106 -2.48 15.45 2.90
N PHE A 107 -1.75 16.58 2.79
CA PHE A 107 -1.05 17.24 3.90
C PHE A 107 -1.60 18.62 4.29
N ASN A 108 -2.77 19.02 3.80
CA ASN A 108 -3.42 20.23 4.28
C ASN A 108 -3.73 20.07 5.78
N TYR A 109 -3.51 21.13 6.58
CA TYR A 109 -3.82 21.13 8.02
C TYR A 109 -5.35 21.11 8.21
N PRO A 110 -5.99 19.97 8.45
CA PRO A 110 -7.41 19.79 8.15
C PRO A 110 -8.29 20.04 9.37
N LEU A 111 -7.95 21.03 10.20
CA LEU A 111 -8.61 21.25 11.49
C LEU A 111 -9.62 22.39 11.43
N GLU A 112 -10.89 22.04 11.21
CA GLU A 112 -12.01 22.90 11.62
C GLU A 112 -12.40 22.59 13.07
N MET A 113 -12.32 23.57 13.96
CA MET A 113 -12.92 23.45 15.29
C MET A 113 -14.41 23.79 15.22
N GLY A 114 -15.26 22.82 15.58
CA GLY A 114 -16.71 23.03 15.66
C GLY A 114 -17.15 24.07 16.71
N PRO A 115 -18.44 24.47 16.71
CA PRO A 115 -18.99 25.44 17.66
C PRO A 115 -18.72 25.05 19.12
N ARG A 116 -18.35 26.04 19.94
CA ARG A 116 -17.82 25.88 21.32
C ARG A 116 -18.62 24.98 22.28
N ARG A 117 -19.89 24.68 22.02
CA ARG A 117 -20.78 23.97 22.95
C ARG A 117 -20.73 22.45 22.85
N LYS A 118 -20.17 21.89 21.76
CA LYS A 118 -19.84 20.47 21.58
C LYS A 118 -18.67 20.41 20.60
N ARG A 119 -17.44 20.62 21.09
CA ARG A 119 -16.23 20.70 20.26
C ARG A 119 -15.87 19.34 19.68
N ARG A 120 -16.66 18.87 18.72
CA ARG A 120 -16.23 17.77 17.86
C ARG A 120 -15.27 18.32 16.81
N VAL A 121 -14.24 17.56 16.53
CA VAL A 121 -13.26 17.84 15.49
C VAL A 121 -13.70 17.10 14.24
N ARG A 122 -13.59 17.74 13.08
CA ARG A 122 -13.89 17.11 11.79
C ARG A 122 -12.88 17.59 10.76
N MET A 123 -12.74 16.81 9.70
CA MET A 123 -11.95 17.22 8.54
C MET A 123 -12.61 18.43 7.86
N ASP A 124 -11.81 19.36 7.36
CA ASP A 124 -12.31 20.44 6.51
C ASP A 124 -13.04 19.84 5.28
N PRO A 125 -14.27 20.28 4.96
CA PRO A 125 -15.01 19.76 3.81
C PRO A 125 -14.25 19.88 2.47
N ASN A 126 -13.42 20.92 2.30
CA ASN A 126 -12.59 21.06 1.09
C ASN A 126 -11.50 20.00 1.03
N ASP A 127 -10.94 19.60 2.17
CA ASP A 127 -9.94 18.53 2.20
C ASP A 127 -10.57 17.17 1.89
N ILE A 128 -11.78 16.89 2.41
CA ILE A 128 -12.57 15.70 2.01
C ILE A 128 -12.80 15.70 0.49
N LEU A 129 -13.22 16.84 -0.07
CA LEU A 129 -13.44 16.97 -1.51
C LEU A 129 -12.15 16.78 -2.31
N ASN A 130 -11.02 17.32 -1.85
CA ASN A 130 -9.72 17.14 -2.49
C ASN A 130 -9.28 15.67 -2.46
N TRP A 131 -9.42 15.00 -1.32
CA TRP A 131 -9.12 13.57 -1.19
C TRP A 131 -10.02 12.72 -2.11
N SER A 132 -11.31 13.04 -2.16
CA SER A 132 -12.27 12.37 -3.05
C SER A 132 -11.94 12.59 -4.54
N ARG A 133 -11.52 13.81 -4.92
CA ARG A 133 -11.06 14.10 -6.29
C ARG A 133 -9.79 13.34 -6.63
N LEU A 134 -8.83 13.25 -5.70
CA LEU A 134 -7.60 12.47 -5.89
C LEU A 134 -7.93 10.99 -6.09
N GLU A 135 -8.73 10.40 -5.19
CA GLU A 135 -9.18 9.01 -5.28
C GLU A 135 -9.87 8.74 -6.62
N THR A 136 -10.81 9.60 -7.02
CA THR A 136 -11.52 9.49 -8.30
C THR A 136 -10.56 9.58 -9.49
N THR A 137 -9.58 10.49 -9.43
CA THR A 137 -8.57 10.66 -10.48
C THR A 137 -7.71 9.41 -10.61
N LEU A 138 -7.21 8.86 -9.50
CA LEU A 138 -6.41 7.63 -9.50
C LEU A 138 -7.22 6.42 -9.97
N ALA A 139 -8.48 6.30 -9.55
CA ALA A 139 -9.40 5.27 -10.02
C ALA A 139 -9.65 5.37 -11.53
N HIS A 140 -9.84 6.58 -12.06
CA HIS A 140 -10.03 6.80 -13.50
C HIS A 140 -8.77 6.45 -14.31
N ILE A 141 -7.59 6.84 -13.83
CA ILE A 141 -6.31 6.48 -14.46
C ILE A 141 -6.14 4.96 -14.47
N PHE A 142 -6.40 4.28 -13.36
CA PHE A 142 -6.31 2.82 -13.31
C PHE A 142 -7.34 2.15 -14.24
N LYS A 143 -8.58 2.63 -14.29
CA LYS A 143 -9.59 2.15 -15.24
C LYS A 143 -9.18 2.34 -16.70
N SER A 144 -8.44 3.41 -16.99
CA SER A 144 -7.86 3.65 -18.31
C SER A 144 -6.78 2.60 -18.63
N PHE A 145 -5.92 2.26 -17.67
CA PHE A 145 -4.98 1.13 -17.82
C PHE A 145 -5.70 -0.21 -18.02
N GLN A 146 -6.76 -0.49 -17.25
CA GLN A 146 -7.56 -1.71 -17.42
C GLN A 146 -8.13 -1.83 -18.82
N SER A 147 -8.68 -0.74 -19.34
CA SER A 147 -9.26 -0.71 -20.69
C SER A 147 -8.19 -0.84 -21.78
N MET A 148 -7.07 -0.13 -21.63
CA MET A 148 -6.00 -0.08 -22.64
C MET A 148 -5.16 -1.37 -22.71
N TYR A 149 -4.88 -1.99 -21.57
CA TYR A 149 -4.01 -3.18 -21.48
C TYR A 149 -4.75 -4.46 -21.09
N CYS A 150 -6.08 -4.43 -21.05
CA CYS A 150 -6.93 -5.56 -20.65
C CYS A 150 -6.56 -6.13 -19.27
N ILE A 151 -6.22 -5.26 -18.31
CA ILE A 151 -5.98 -5.68 -16.93
C ILE A 151 -7.33 -6.11 -16.34
N PRO A 152 -7.41 -7.26 -15.64
CA PRO A 152 -8.63 -7.71 -14.99
C PRO A 152 -9.25 -6.65 -14.08
N ASP A 153 -10.56 -6.75 -13.88
CA ASP A 153 -11.22 -5.86 -12.93
C ASP A 153 -10.74 -6.17 -11.50
N MET A 154 -10.10 -5.18 -10.86
CA MET A 154 -9.53 -5.29 -9.52
C MET A 154 -10.08 -4.14 -8.69
N SER A 155 -10.98 -4.45 -7.76
CA SER A 155 -11.53 -3.47 -6.84
C SER A 155 -10.51 -3.10 -5.76
N PRO A 156 -10.46 -1.83 -5.31
CA PRO A 156 -9.66 -1.46 -4.15
C PRO A 156 -10.20 -2.17 -2.91
N ILE A 157 -9.31 -2.60 -2.01
CA ILE A 157 -9.68 -3.23 -0.74
C ILE A 157 -10.35 -2.27 0.27
N VAL A 158 -10.34 -0.97 -0.05
CA VAL A 158 -10.79 0.11 0.82
C VAL A 158 -11.39 1.27 0.01
N ARG A 159 -12.29 2.05 0.62
CA ARG A 159 -12.71 3.36 0.12
C ARG A 159 -12.15 4.43 1.05
N THR A 160 -11.17 5.21 0.59
CA THR A 160 -10.30 6.02 1.46
C THR A 160 -10.89 7.36 1.87
N SER A 161 -11.50 8.08 0.93
CA SER A 161 -11.96 9.47 1.10
C SER A 161 -13.20 9.61 2.01
N LEU A 162 -13.94 8.52 2.23
CA LEU A 162 -15.15 8.54 3.06
C LEU A 162 -14.87 8.30 4.54
N ALA A 163 -13.66 7.85 4.88
CA ALA A 163 -13.33 7.39 6.21
C ALA A 163 -13.24 8.53 7.24
N CYS A 164 -12.81 9.73 6.85
CA CYS A 164 -12.69 10.89 7.75
C CYS A 164 -13.90 11.83 7.74
N GLN A 165 -15.09 11.34 7.33
CA GLN A 165 -16.30 12.17 7.29
C GLN A 165 -16.95 12.40 8.65
N ASP A 166 -16.72 11.48 9.58
CA ASP A 166 -17.32 11.54 10.89
C ASP A 166 -16.70 12.61 11.80
N ALA A 167 -17.45 13.00 12.82
CA ALA A 167 -17.02 13.99 13.79
C ALA A 167 -16.43 13.28 15.02
N PHE A 168 -15.18 13.58 15.33
CA PHE A 168 -14.39 13.00 16.41
C PHE A 168 -14.57 13.79 17.71
N GLU A 169 -14.49 13.10 18.85
CA GLU A 169 -14.61 13.77 20.15
C GLU A 169 -13.33 14.55 20.50
N TYR A 170 -12.16 13.97 20.20
CA TYR A 170 -10.87 14.56 20.53
C TYR A 170 -9.99 14.79 19.28
N PRO A 171 -9.13 15.84 19.28
CA PRO A 171 -8.17 16.07 18.20
C PRO A 171 -7.22 14.89 17.95
N SER A 172 -6.82 14.16 19.00
CA SER A 172 -5.94 12.98 18.89
C SER A 172 -6.58 11.85 18.07
N GLN A 173 -7.87 11.56 18.30
CA GLN A 173 -8.64 10.60 17.51
C GLN A 173 -8.65 11.01 16.03
N PHE A 174 -8.98 12.28 15.77
CA PHE A 174 -9.02 12.83 14.42
C PHE A 174 -7.67 12.68 13.71
N LEU A 175 -6.57 13.10 14.34
CA LEU A 175 -5.24 13.02 13.74
C LEU A 175 -4.80 11.57 13.49
N SER A 176 -5.19 10.64 14.36
CA SER A 176 -4.94 9.20 14.19
C SER A 176 -5.75 8.63 13.03
N ALA A 177 -7.03 8.96 12.93
CA ALA A 177 -7.90 8.57 11.82
C ALA A 177 -7.42 9.16 10.49
N GLU A 178 -7.12 10.46 10.46
CA GLU A 178 -6.56 11.17 9.30
C GLU A 178 -5.27 10.50 8.81
N LYS A 179 -4.33 10.20 9.74
CA LYS A 179 -3.08 9.50 9.41
C LYS A 179 -3.34 8.12 8.80
N ARG A 180 -4.22 7.32 9.40
CA ARG A 180 -4.58 5.98 8.87
C ARG A 180 -5.19 6.10 7.47
N CYS A 181 -6.17 6.96 7.29
CA CYS A 181 -6.87 7.16 6.02
C CYS A 181 -5.94 7.70 4.93
N ARG A 182 -5.01 8.61 5.28
CA ARG A 182 -3.94 9.06 4.37
C ARG A 182 -3.06 7.90 3.95
N ASN A 183 -2.61 7.06 4.88
CA ASN A 183 -1.73 5.94 4.56
C ASN A 183 -2.40 4.95 3.59
N TRP A 184 -3.72 4.78 3.68
CA TRP A 184 -4.48 3.94 2.75
C TRP A 184 -4.45 4.41 1.28
N PHE A 185 -4.08 5.66 0.97
CA PHE A 185 -3.82 6.07 -0.41
C PHE A 185 -2.67 5.29 -1.07
N ALA A 186 -1.81 4.64 -0.29
CA ALA A 186 -0.81 3.72 -0.82
C ALA A 186 -1.45 2.58 -1.66
N VAL A 187 -2.67 2.14 -1.35
CA VAL A 187 -3.39 1.13 -2.16
C VAL A 187 -3.65 1.65 -3.57
N TRP A 188 -4.15 2.89 -3.70
CA TRP A 188 -4.34 3.53 -5.00
C TRP A 188 -3.01 3.74 -5.74
N MET A 189 -1.95 4.09 -5.01
CA MET A 189 -0.59 4.15 -5.57
C MET A 189 -0.17 2.79 -6.15
N ALA A 190 -0.46 1.69 -5.45
CA ALA A 190 -0.15 0.33 -5.87
C ALA A 190 -0.90 -0.07 -7.15
N MET A 191 -2.20 0.24 -7.23
CA MET A 191 -3.04 -0.03 -8.41
C MET A 191 -2.50 0.69 -9.65
N VAL A 192 -2.23 1.99 -9.54
CA VAL A 192 -1.65 2.74 -10.67
C VAL A 192 -0.23 2.25 -11.00
N SER A 193 0.58 1.88 -10.00
CA SER A 193 1.91 1.29 -10.22
C SER A 193 1.84 -0.03 -10.99
N LEU A 194 0.85 -0.89 -10.72
CA LEU A 194 0.59 -2.11 -11.51
C LEU A 194 0.27 -1.75 -12.96
N GLY A 195 -0.61 -0.76 -13.19
CA GLY A 195 -0.95 -0.30 -14.55
C GLY A 195 0.28 0.16 -15.34
N ILE A 196 1.13 0.99 -14.72
CA ILE A 196 2.39 1.46 -15.30
C ILE A 196 3.34 0.28 -15.59
N SER A 197 3.44 -0.68 -14.67
CA SER A 197 4.28 -1.85 -14.82
C SER A 197 3.89 -2.72 -16.01
N VAL A 198 2.59 -3.00 -16.15
CA VAL A 198 2.04 -3.75 -17.29
C VAL A 198 2.34 -3.01 -18.60
N ALA A 199 2.13 -1.69 -18.62
CA ALA A 199 2.42 -0.85 -19.78
C ALA A 199 3.90 -0.89 -20.17
N GLN A 200 4.81 -0.72 -19.21
CA GLN A 200 6.26 -0.75 -19.43
C GLN A 200 6.73 -2.10 -19.99
N VAL A 201 6.25 -3.21 -19.41
CA VAL A 201 6.65 -4.55 -19.87
C VAL A 201 6.06 -4.88 -21.24
N TYR A 202 4.80 -4.50 -21.49
CA TYR A 202 4.12 -4.78 -22.75
C TYR A 202 4.61 -3.93 -23.93
N ASP A 203 4.71 -2.62 -23.74
CA ASP A 203 5.14 -1.69 -24.80
C ASP A 203 6.65 -1.87 -25.11
N GLY A 204 7.40 -2.41 -24.14
CA GLY A 204 8.82 -2.70 -24.25
C GLY A 204 9.70 -1.47 -24.10
N ASP A 205 11.01 -1.71 -23.96
CA ASP A 205 12.02 -0.66 -23.90
C ASP A 205 12.36 -0.21 -25.33
N ARG A 206 11.43 0.50 -25.99
CA ARG A 206 11.75 1.14 -27.28
C ARG A 206 12.62 2.36 -26.99
N GLU A 207 13.93 2.21 -27.24
CA GLU A 207 14.93 3.27 -27.04
C GLU A 207 14.58 4.58 -27.76
N ASP A 208 13.77 4.51 -28.83
CA ASP A 208 13.45 5.66 -29.68
C ASP A 208 12.43 6.65 -29.05
N THR A 209 11.73 6.30 -27.97
CA THR A 209 10.72 7.18 -27.37
C THR A 209 11.09 7.60 -25.96
N LEU A 210 11.41 8.89 -25.78
CA LEU A 210 11.68 9.50 -24.47
C LEU A 210 10.47 9.46 -23.52
N VAL A 211 9.25 9.37 -24.06
CA VAL A 211 8.00 9.43 -23.30
C VAL A 211 7.26 8.10 -23.44
N PRO A 212 6.89 7.42 -22.34
CA PRO A 212 6.12 6.19 -22.39
C PRO A 212 4.79 6.36 -23.12
N LYS A 213 4.37 5.34 -23.89
CA LYS A 213 3.13 5.38 -24.67
C LYS A 213 1.89 5.64 -23.81
N TRP A 214 1.78 4.98 -22.65
CA TRP A 214 0.67 5.21 -21.72
C TRP A 214 0.58 6.69 -21.29
N TYR A 215 1.74 7.35 -21.10
CA TYR A 215 1.79 8.75 -20.70
C TYR A 215 1.20 9.66 -21.78
N THR A 216 1.61 9.46 -23.05
CA THR A 216 1.07 10.22 -24.19
C THR A 216 -0.43 9.99 -24.41
N THR A 217 -0.93 8.83 -23.99
CA THR A 217 -2.36 8.51 -24.08
C THR A 217 -3.16 9.25 -23.01
N PHE A 218 -2.63 9.34 -21.78
CA PHE A 218 -3.38 9.87 -20.65
C PHE A 218 -3.26 11.40 -20.50
N VAL A 219 -2.21 12.02 -21.03
CA VAL A 219 -2.02 13.48 -21.00
C VAL A 219 -3.13 14.23 -21.72
N GLN A 220 -3.85 13.58 -22.64
CA GLN A 220 -4.99 14.16 -23.33
C GLN A 220 -6.21 14.38 -22.40
N HIS A 221 -6.25 13.71 -21.25
CA HIS A 221 -7.43 13.66 -20.37
C HIS A 221 -7.10 13.94 -18.90
N THR A 222 -5.83 14.17 -18.57
CA THR A 222 -5.35 14.40 -17.21
C THR A 222 -4.30 15.50 -17.24
N ASP A 223 -4.26 16.31 -16.18
CA ASP A 223 -3.27 17.36 -16.01
C ASP A 223 -1.83 16.81 -16.09
N GLU A 224 -0.97 17.50 -16.83
CA GLU A 224 0.41 17.07 -17.09
C GLU A 224 1.25 17.02 -15.81
N VAL A 225 1.05 17.96 -14.88
CA VAL A 225 1.77 18.00 -13.60
C VAL A 225 1.39 16.80 -12.74
N VAL A 226 0.10 16.43 -12.74
CA VAL A 226 -0.39 15.22 -12.07
C VAL A 226 0.25 13.96 -12.66
N LEU A 227 0.27 13.83 -13.99
CA LEU A 227 0.86 12.66 -14.64
C LEU A 227 2.38 12.57 -14.46
N ALA A 228 3.08 13.70 -14.53
CA ALA A 228 4.52 13.76 -14.25
C ALA A 228 4.81 13.30 -12.80
N GLY A 229 4.02 13.77 -11.84
CA GLY A 229 4.10 13.32 -10.45
C GLY A 229 3.82 11.83 -10.28
N ILE A 230 2.80 11.31 -10.96
CA ILE A 230 2.49 9.87 -10.99
C ILE A 230 3.65 9.07 -11.58
N GLN A 231 4.20 9.47 -12.73
CA GLN A 231 5.33 8.79 -13.34
C GLN A 231 6.54 8.77 -12.40
N GLN A 232 6.85 9.91 -11.77
CA GLN A 232 8.00 10.05 -10.87
C GLN A 232 7.85 9.19 -9.61
N GLN A 233 6.67 9.14 -9.01
CA GLN A 233 6.48 8.43 -7.74
C GLN A 233 6.08 6.95 -7.91
N LEU A 234 5.27 6.65 -8.91
CA LEU A 234 4.63 5.34 -9.08
C LEU A 234 5.29 4.50 -10.16
N GLY A 235 5.88 5.13 -11.18
CA GLY A 235 6.60 4.46 -12.27
C GLY A 235 8.06 4.14 -11.97
N GLN A 236 8.55 4.46 -10.77
CA GLN A 236 9.92 4.15 -10.33
C GLN A 236 9.93 2.88 -9.47
N PHE A 237 10.77 1.93 -9.89
CA PHE A 237 10.84 0.59 -9.33
C PHE A 237 12.24 0.23 -8.80
N ASN A 238 13.04 1.24 -8.52
CA ASN A 238 14.38 1.08 -7.98
C ASN A 238 14.34 0.90 -6.43
N PRO A 239 15.46 0.51 -5.80
CA PRO A 239 15.53 0.30 -4.35
C PRO A 239 15.19 1.53 -3.48
N TRP A 240 15.19 2.76 -4.03
CA TRP A 240 14.77 3.96 -3.29
C TRP A 240 13.24 4.09 -3.16
N PHE A 241 12.48 3.29 -3.93
CA PHE A 241 11.03 3.17 -3.85
C PHE A 241 10.64 1.71 -3.57
N PRO A 242 11.01 1.19 -2.37
CA PRO A 242 10.79 -0.20 -2.02
C PRO A 242 9.31 -0.57 -2.05
N ARG A 243 9.04 -1.78 -2.54
CA ARG A 243 7.69 -2.33 -2.68
C ARG A 243 7.50 -3.52 -1.73
N ALA A 244 6.25 -3.80 -1.38
CA ALA A 244 5.91 -4.89 -0.46
C ALA A 244 6.44 -6.24 -0.97
N GLY A 245 6.29 -6.50 -2.27
CA GLY A 245 6.68 -7.74 -2.92
C GLY A 245 5.62 -8.84 -2.83
N VAL A 246 5.96 -10.06 -3.25
CA VAL A 246 4.97 -11.12 -3.46
C VAL A 246 5.51 -12.54 -3.23
N PHE A 247 4.65 -13.42 -2.73
CA PHE A 247 4.86 -14.86 -2.77
C PHE A 247 4.16 -15.47 -3.99
N ILE A 248 4.89 -16.28 -4.75
CA ILE A 248 4.42 -17.00 -5.93
C ILE A 248 4.55 -18.49 -5.68
N ASP A 249 3.54 -19.26 -6.09
CA ASP A 249 3.65 -20.72 -6.12
C ASP A 249 3.94 -21.17 -7.56
N LEU A 250 5.20 -21.54 -7.83
CA LEU A 250 5.64 -21.96 -9.16
C LEU A 250 4.89 -23.19 -9.70
N CYS A 251 4.23 -23.97 -8.84
CA CYS A 251 3.46 -25.15 -9.21
C CYS A 251 1.96 -24.86 -9.36
N SER A 252 1.51 -23.63 -9.08
CA SER A 252 0.11 -23.25 -9.18
C SER A 252 -0.38 -23.26 -10.62
N SER A 253 -1.61 -23.72 -10.83
CA SER A 253 -2.32 -23.62 -12.11
C SER A 253 -3.00 -22.26 -12.31
N GLN A 254 -2.95 -21.38 -11.30
CA GLN A 254 -3.54 -20.04 -11.40
C GLN A 254 -2.75 -19.16 -12.36
N GLU A 255 -3.46 -18.26 -13.02
CA GLU A 255 -2.85 -17.22 -13.84
C GLU A 255 -2.13 -16.21 -12.94
N GLN A 256 -0.81 -16.28 -12.93
CA GLN A 256 0.08 -15.44 -12.14
C GLN A 256 1.23 -14.91 -13.00
N PRO A 257 1.78 -13.74 -12.66
CA PRO A 257 2.98 -13.25 -13.31
C PRO A 257 4.17 -14.15 -13.02
N THR A 258 5.09 -14.20 -13.97
CA THR A 258 6.35 -14.92 -13.83
C THR A 258 7.25 -14.24 -12.80
N VAL A 259 8.23 -14.98 -12.29
CA VAL A 259 9.28 -14.40 -11.45
C VAL A 259 10.05 -13.31 -12.21
N ASP A 260 10.32 -13.52 -13.51
CA ASP A 260 10.97 -12.55 -14.38
C ASP A 260 10.25 -11.20 -14.45
N PHE A 261 8.90 -11.20 -14.46
CA PHE A 261 8.11 -9.97 -14.47
C PHE A 261 8.42 -9.11 -13.23
N PHE A 262 8.39 -9.72 -12.05
CA PHE A 262 8.67 -9.00 -10.79
C PHE A 262 10.15 -8.61 -10.66
N VAL A 263 11.08 -9.48 -11.06
CA VAL A 263 12.53 -9.18 -11.04
C VAL A 263 12.86 -8.02 -11.96
N ARG A 264 12.33 -8.01 -13.19
CA ARG A 264 12.50 -6.89 -14.14
C ARG A 264 12.03 -5.56 -13.56
N LEU A 265 10.96 -5.60 -12.77
CA LEU A 265 10.36 -4.44 -12.12
C LEU A 265 10.92 -4.21 -10.70
N GLY A 266 12.04 -4.80 -10.31
CA GLY A 266 12.64 -4.60 -8.98
C GLY A 266 11.70 -4.91 -7.80
N ILE A 267 10.63 -5.67 -8.02
CA ILE A 267 9.64 -6.04 -7.00
C ILE A 267 10.15 -7.30 -6.31
N PRO A 268 10.34 -7.29 -4.98
CA PRO A 268 10.78 -8.48 -4.26
C PRO A 268 9.82 -9.66 -4.48
N VAL A 269 10.35 -10.82 -4.84
CA VAL A 269 9.55 -12.03 -5.07
C VAL A 269 10.13 -13.21 -4.32
N TRP A 270 9.26 -14.02 -3.72
CA TRP A 270 9.61 -15.25 -3.01
C TRP A 270 8.79 -16.41 -3.55
N TYR A 271 9.38 -17.58 -3.64
CA TYR A 271 8.66 -18.82 -3.96
C TYR A 271 9.21 -20.00 -3.17
N PRO A 272 8.36 -21.00 -2.85
CA PRO A 272 8.81 -22.19 -2.15
C PRO A 272 9.80 -22.97 -3.01
N TRP A 273 10.84 -23.51 -2.39
CA TRP A 273 11.81 -24.39 -3.02
C TRP A 273 12.04 -25.63 -2.16
N GLY A 274 11.19 -26.63 -2.36
CA GLY A 274 11.30 -27.92 -1.68
C GLY A 274 11.40 -29.09 -2.65
N THR A 275 11.18 -30.29 -2.10
CA THR A 275 11.28 -31.56 -2.84
C THR A 275 10.36 -31.63 -4.05
N ALA A 276 9.19 -30.96 -4.01
CA ALA A 276 8.26 -30.88 -5.11
C ALA A 276 8.86 -30.10 -6.30
N GLN A 277 9.36 -28.89 -6.05
CA GLN A 277 9.99 -28.04 -7.08
C GLN A 277 11.26 -28.70 -7.63
N GLU A 278 12.09 -29.31 -6.78
CA GLU A 278 13.27 -30.06 -7.23
C GLU A 278 12.92 -31.26 -8.11
N SER A 279 11.81 -31.95 -7.82
CA SER A 279 11.35 -33.08 -8.64
C SER A 279 10.85 -32.60 -10.00
N GLU A 280 10.15 -31.48 -10.05
CA GLU A 280 9.67 -30.90 -11.30
C GLU A 280 10.83 -30.31 -12.12
N ALA A 281 11.82 -29.71 -11.47
CA ALA A 281 13.05 -29.24 -12.10
C ALA A 281 13.85 -30.38 -12.75
N ARG A 282 13.86 -31.57 -12.14
CA ARG A 282 14.46 -32.77 -12.74
C ARG A 282 13.70 -33.28 -13.96
N ARG A 283 12.37 -33.13 -13.98
CA ARG A 283 11.52 -33.55 -15.11
C ARG A 283 11.63 -32.60 -16.31
N ASN A 284 11.74 -31.29 -16.06
CA ASN A 284 11.91 -30.30 -17.11
C ASN A 284 13.07 -29.32 -16.81
N PRO A 285 14.33 -29.76 -16.98
CA PRO A 285 15.49 -28.93 -16.64
C PRO A 285 15.56 -27.63 -17.43
N SER A 286 15.12 -27.64 -18.69
CA SER A 286 15.20 -26.47 -19.57
C SER A 286 14.39 -25.27 -19.05
N TYR A 287 13.19 -25.53 -18.53
CA TYR A 287 12.32 -24.49 -17.99
C TYR A 287 12.71 -24.08 -16.57
N TRP A 288 13.07 -25.06 -15.72
CA TRP A 288 13.30 -24.83 -14.30
C TRP A 288 14.72 -24.38 -13.94
N ALA A 289 15.70 -24.56 -14.84
CA ALA A 289 17.09 -24.18 -14.57
C ALA A 289 17.20 -22.72 -14.10
N LYS A 290 16.42 -21.81 -14.68
CA LYS A 290 16.45 -20.39 -14.30
C LYS A 290 15.85 -20.09 -12.92
N TYR A 291 14.93 -20.93 -12.44
CA TYR A 291 14.32 -20.75 -11.10
C TYR A 291 15.07 -21.50 -10.01
N THR A 292 16.04 -22.34 -10.39
CA THR A 292 16.78 -23.17 -9.45
C THR A 292 17.71 -22.31 -8.59
N PRO A 293 17.54 -22.27 -7.26
CA PRO A 293 18.42 -21.53 -6.39
C PRO A 293 19.85 -22.06 -6.51
N PRO A 294 20.87 -21.19 -6.55
CA PRO A 294 22.26 -21.61 -6.47
C PRO A 294 22.52 -22.50 -5.25
N ALA A 295 23.23 -23.62 -5.46
CA ALA A 295 23.43 -24.64 -4.42
C ALA A 295 24.04 -24.10 -3.11
N TYR A 296 24.94 -23.11 -3.20
CA TYR A 296 25.55 -22.48 -2.03
C TYR A 296 24.54 -21.70 -1.18
N LEU A 297 23.47 -21.15 -1.78
CA LEU A 297 22.40 -20.48 -1.05
C LEU A 297 21.51 -21.49 -0.32
N LEU A 298 21.18 -22.61 -0.98
CA LEU A 298 20.44 -23.69 -0.34
C LEU A 298 21.23 -24.29 0.83
N GLN A 299 22.51 -24.59 0.63
CA GLN A 299 23.39 -25.09 1.70
C GLN A 299 23.41 -24.14 2.89
N ARG A 300 23.49 -22.83 2.64
CA ARG A 300 23.42 -21.82 3.70
C ARG A 300 22.08 -21.86 4.42
N ALA A 301 20.95 -21.90 3.72
CA ALA A 301 19.63 -22.00 4.34
C ALA A 301 19.48 -23.28 5.20
N HIS A 302 19.94 -24.42 4.71
CA HIS A 302 19.91 -25.69 5.45
C HIS A 302 20.88 -25.72 6.65
N SER A 303 22.01 -25.00 6.59
CA SER A 303 22.91 -24.89 7.74
C SER A 303 22.23 -24.25 8.95
N PHE A 304 21.26 -23.35 8.74
CA PHE A 304 20.46 -22.78 9.82
C PHE A 304 19.44 -23.77 10.39
N LEU A 305 18.90 -24.69 9.58
CA LEU A 305 18.01 -25.77 10.05
C LEU A 305 18.78 -26.81 10.87
N ASN A 306 20.00 -27.12 10.46
CA ASN A 306 20.85 -28.14 11.09
C ASN A 306 21.67 -27.59 12.25
N ALA A 307 21.79 -26.27 12.38
CA ALA A 307 22.21 -25.61 13.61
C ALA A 307 21.09 -25.71 14.66
N VAL A 308 20.65 -26.94 14.94
CA VAL A 308 19.93 -27.29 16.15
C VAL A 308 20.87 -26.91 17.30
N PRO A 309 20.50 -25.95 18.15
CA PRO A 309 21.15 -25.82 19.44
C PRO A 309 20.71 -27.05 20.23
N ASP A 310 21.51 -28.12 20.19
CA ASP A 310 21.43 -29.25 21.11
C ASP A 310 21.92 -28.86 22.52
N LEU A 311 21.99 -27.55 22.80
CA LEU A 311 22.07 -27.00 24.13
C LEU A 311 20.64 -26.88 24.65
N ALA A 312 20.21 -27.96 25.30
CA ALA A 312 19.42 -27.96 26.52
C ALA A 312 18.83 -26.59 26.89
N SER A 313 17.50 -26.54 26.93
CA SER A 313 16.65 -26.24 28.10
C SER A 313 17.36 -25.89 29.42
N SER A 314 18.30 -24.96 29.40
CA SER A 314 18.93 -24.34 30.55
C SER A 314 18.70 -22.85 30.38
N SER A 315 17.59 -22.37 30.93
CA SER A 315 17.57 -21.12 31.71
C SER A 315 18.42 -19.96 31.17
N ALA A 316 18.27 -19.63 29.90
CA ALA A 316 18.62 -18.33 29.35
C ALA A 316 17.28 -17.70 28.94
N GLN A 317 16.51 -17.00 29.77
CA GLN A 317 16.88 -15.81 30.55
C GLN A 317 18.23 -15.17 30.17
N GLY A 318 18.56 -15.16 28.88
CA GLY A 318 19.25 -14.01 28.31
C GLY A 318 18.21 -12.90 28.35
N SER A 319 18.27 -12.11 29.41
CA SER A 319 17.26 -11.13 29.78
C SER A 319 16.91 -10.26 28.58
N GLU A 320 15.67 -10.30 28.14
CA GLU A 320 15.06 -9.30 27.25
C GLU A 320 15.27 -7.85 27.76
N GLU A 321 15.65 -7.70 29.04
CA GLU A 321 16.09 -6.45 29.64
C GLU A 321 17.34 -5.83 28.98
N ASP A 322 18.23 -6.63 28.37
CA ASP A 322 19.46 -6.12 27.74
C ASP A 322 19.19 -5.41 26.40
N ASN A 323 17.96 -5.48 25.88
CA ASN A 323 17.52 -4.83 24.64
C ASN A 323 16.75 -3.51 24.85
N ARG A 324 16.79 -2.94 26.07
CA ARG A 324 16.08 -1.70 26.43
C ARG A 324 17.07 -0.56 26.67
N PRO A 325 17.67 0.07 25.64
CA PRO A 325 18.74 1.06 25.81
C PRO A 325 18.32 2.30 26.62
N TRP A 326 17.01 2.57 26.73
CA TRP A 326 16.53 3.61 27.63
C TRP A 326 16.79 3.32 29.11
N THR A 327 16.87 2.05 29.55
CA THR A 327 17.17 1.72 30.96
C THR A 327 18.58 2.19 31.33
N VAL A 328 19.56 1.86 30.49
CA VAL A 328 20.96 2.32 30.62
C VAL A 328 21.03 3.84 30.52
N PHE A 329 20.32 4.44 29.56
CA PHE A 329 20.27 5.88 29.39
C PHE A 329 19.70 6.59 30.63
N PHE A 330 18.60 6.09 31.21
CA PHE A 330 18.02 6.67 32.41
C PHE A 330 18.85 6.43 33.67
N ALA A 331 19.51 5.28 33.79
CA ALA A 331 20.47 5.01 34.87
C ALA A 331 21.65 5.99 34.83
N ASN A 332 22.23 6.21 33.64
CA ASN A 332 23.28 7.22 33.43
C ASN A 332 22.76 8.63 33.72
N ARG A 333 21.53 8.95 33.32
CA ARG A 333 20.94 10.26 33.62
C ARG A 333 20.74 10.46 35.14
N ALA A 334 20.32 9.42 35.85
CA ALA A 334 20.14 9.45 37.30
C ALA A 334 21.48 9.65 38.04
N SER A 335 22.57 9.03 37.59
CA SER A 335 23.90 9.22 38.19
C SER A 335 24.42 10.66 38.06
N HIS A 336 24.07 11.35 36.97
CA HIS A 336 24.38 12.77 36.76
C HIS A 336 23.44 13.75 37.49
N ALA A 337 22.37 13.26 38.13
CA ALA A 337 21.39 14.12 38.79
C ALA A 337 21.82 14.64 40.17
N THR A 338 23.05 14.36 40.61
CA THR A 338 23.56 14.67 41.97
C THR A 338 23.96 16.13 42.23
N GLY A 339 23.95 17.01 41.21
CA GLY A 339 24.27 18.43 41.39
C GLY A 339 23.07 19.31 41.82
N PRO A 340 23.27 20.58 42.20
CA PRO A 340 22.19 21.52 42.46
C PRO A 340 21.28 21.70 41.22
N MET A 341 19.98 21.92 41.44
CA MET A 341 19.02 22.20 40.37
C MET A 341 19.37 23.51 39.64
N PRO A 342 19.22 23.57 38.31
CA PRO A 342 19.48 24.80 37.56
C PRO A 342 18.51 25.91 38.01
N ALA A 343 19.04 27.10 38.27
CA ALA A 343 18.23 28.25 38.73
C ALA A 343 17.19 28.73 37.69
N LYS A 344 17.38 28.38 36.40
CA LYS A 344 16.43 28.66 35.33
C LYS A 344 16.02 27.34 34.66
N LYS A 345 14.71 27.08 34.57
CA LYS A 345 14.19 25.89 33.91
C LYS A 345 14.47 25.99 32.39
N PRO A 346 15.17 25.01 31.78
CA PRO A 346 15.38 24.99 30.34
C PRO A 346 14.04 24.85 29.59
N PRO A 347 13.96 25.22 28.30
CA PRO A 347 12.75 25.01 27.51
C PRO A 347 12.43 23.52 27.40
N MET A 348 11.15 23.17 27.55
CA MET A 348 10.70 21.77 27.49
C MET A 348 11.15 21.11 26.18
N LYS A 349 11.63 19.87 26.23
CA LYS A 349 11.87 19.04 25.03
C LYS A 349 11.14 17.72 25.16
N VAL A 350 10.77 17.13 24.04
CA VAL A 350 10.16 15.80 23.99
C VAL A 350 11.00 14.98 23.02
N PHE A 351 11.29 13.74 23.39
CA PHE A 351 12.03 12.78 22.59
C PHE A 351 11.19 11.52 22.44
N HIS A 352 11.20 10.95 21.24
CA HIS A 352 10.55 9.69 20.92
C HIS A 352 11.62 8.62 20.70
N TRP A 353 11.46 7.47 21.35
CA TRP A 353 12.25 6.27 21.12
C TRP A 353 11.53 5.35 20.14
N GLU A 354 12.16 5.07 19.01
CA GLU A 354 11.63 4.17 17.99
C GLU A 354 12.72 3.18 17.53
N LYS A 355 12.31 1.99 17.09
CA LYS A 355 13.23 1.05 16.42
C LYS A 355 13.37 1.46 14.97
N ASP A 356 14.59 1.56 14.49
CA ASP A 356 14.88 1.69 13.07
C ASP A 356 14.60 0.37 12.31
N ASN A 357 14.79 0.39 11.00
CA ASN A 357 14.60 -0.79 10.15
C ASN A 357 15.54 -1.97 10.49
N ASN A 358 16.58 -1.73 11.27
CA ASN A 358 17.54 -2.73 11.73
C ASN A 358 17.25 -3.20 13.17
N ALA A 359 16.10 -2.83 13.74
CA ALA A 359 15.72 -3.05 15.13
C ALA A 359 16.63 -2.37 16.17
N HIS A 360 17.44 -1.37 15.76
CA HIS A 360 18.18 -0.54 16.70
C HIS A 360 17.31 0.61 17.20
N TRP A 361 17.39 0.89 18.49
CA TRP A 361 16.67 2.00 19.08
C TRP A 361 17.32 3.34 18.77
N GLN A 362 16.52 4.27 18.28
CA GLN A 362 16.90 5.65 18.03
C GLN A 362 16.08 6.60 18.90
N ARG A 363 16.75 7.56 19.53
CA ARG A 363 16.14 8.63 20.32
C ARG A 363 16.04 9.92 19.48
N THR A 364 14.87 10.22 18.95
CA THR A 364 14.63 11.34 18.03
C THR A 364 13.98 12.52 18.75
N ALA A 365 14.49 13.74 18.54
CA ALA A 365 13.90 14.94 19.13
C ALA A 365 12.62 15.35 18.39
N VAL A 366 11.54 15.56 19.14
CA VAL A 366 10.24 15.98 18.61
C VAL A 366 10.23 17.48 18.36
N LEU A 367 9.74 17.88 17.18
CA LEU A 367 9.57 19.27 16.79
C LEU A 367 8.71 20.04 17.79
N LYS A 368 9.06 21.31 18.06
CA LYS A 368 8.42 22.13 19.10
C LYS A 368 6.88 22.14 19.01
N GLN A 369 6.33 22.20 17.80
CA GLN A 369 4.89 22.27 17.55
C GLN A 369 4.15 20.95 17.83
N LEU A 370 4.84 19.80 17.77
CA LEU A 370 4.24 18.48 17.95
C LEU A 370 4.35 17.95 19.39
N ARG A 371 5.06 18.66 20.28
CA ARG A 371 5.39 18.17 21.62
C ARG A 371 4.17 17.81 22.47
N SER A 372 3.11 18.63 22.45
CA SER A 372 1.89 18.35 23.21
C SER A 372 1.21 17.10 22.67
N GLN A 373 1.00 17.07 21.35
CA GLN A 373 0.38 15.93 20.67
C GLN A 373 1.15 14.64 20.94
N THR A 374 2.48 14.65 20.81
CA THR A 374 3.29 13.47 21.11
C THR A 374 3.17 13.07 22.56
N LEU A 375 2.98 13.97 23.53
CA LEU A 375 2.76 13.55 24.92
C LEU A 375 1.38 12.94 25.15
N ASP A 376 0.39 13.38 24.38
CA ASP A 376 -1.00 12.89 24.46
C ASP A 376 -1.14 11.49 23.82
N GLU A 377 -0.26 11.13 22.88
CA GLU A 377 -0.24 9.83 22.20
C GLU A 377 0.30 8.66 23.06
N TYR A 378 0.96 8.94 24.20
CA TYR A 378 1.53 7.89 25.08
C TYR A 378 0.85 7.89 26.44
N GLY A 379 0.57 6.68 26.94
CA GLY A 379 0.07 6.49 28.31
C GLY A 379 1.11 6.90 29.36
N LYS A 380 0.68 7.04 30.60
CA LYS A 380 1.54 7.49 31.72
C LYS A 380 2.78 6.61 31.90
N ARG A 381 2.68 5.30 31.64
CA ARG A 381 3.79 4.35 31.78
C ARG A 381 4.72 4.30 30.56
N GLN A 382 4.35 4.98 29.50
CA GLN A 382 5.08 5.04 28.23
C GLN A 382 5.85 6.35 28.06
N LYS A 383 5.85 7.22 29.08
CA LYS A 383 6.57 8.48 29.07
C LYS A 383 7.24 8.75 30.41
N ILE A 384 8.48 9.21 30.36
CA ILE A 384 9.28 9.52 31.54
C ILE A 384 9.71 10.98 31.47
N PHE A 385 9.37 11.75 32.51
CA PHE A 385 9.76 13.15 32.64
C PHE A 385 11.03 13.30 33.47
N ASN A 386 11.95 14.11 32.98
CA ASN A 386 13.11 14.56 33.74
C ASN A 386 12.99 16.04 34.10
N GLU A 387 12.76 16.32 35.39
CA GLU A 387 12.56 17.68 35.88
C GLU A 387 13.80 18.58 35.72
N ARG A 388 15.00 18.00 35.88
CA ARG A 388 16.27 18.76 35.84
C ARG A 388 16.55 19.30 34.44
N THR A 389 16.35 18.49 33.42
CA THR A 389 16.58 18.88 32.02
C THR A 389 15.32 19.41 31.33
N ASN A 390 14.16 19.34 31.99
CA ASN A 390 12.84 19.63 31.43
C ASN A 390 12.59 18.83 30.13
N GLU A 391 12.95 17.54 30.13
CA GLU A 391 12.82 16.66 28.96
C GLU A 391 11.82 15.55 29.24
N TRP A 392 11.00 15.22 28.25
CA TRP A 392 10.18 14.01 28.21
C TRP A 392 10.79 13.00 27.26
N ASP A 393 10.76 11.73 27.64
CA ASP A 393 11.14 10.59 26.81
C ASP A 393 9.93 9.65 26.67
N CYS A 394 9.45 9.45 25.45
CA CYS A 394 8.28 8.63 25.12
C CYS A 394 8.69 7.36 24.35
N CYS A 395 8.09 6.23 24.70
CA CYS A 395 8.30 4.93 24.03
C CYS A 395 7.14 3.98 24.35
N THR A 396 6.60 3.31 23.33
CA THR A 396 5.54 2.31 23.52
C THR A 396 6.01 1.11 24.33
N ASP A 397 7.29 0.75 24.21
CA ASP A 397 7.91 -0.41 24.86
C ASP A 397 8.34 -0.13 26.32
N MET A 398 8.20 1.11 26.81
CA MET A 398 8.49 1.46 28.22
C MET A 398 7.47 0.90 29.20
N GLY A 399 6.23 0.64 28.76
CA GLY A 399 5.20 0.08 29.61
C GLY A 399 3.88 -0.10 28.87
N GLU A 400 3.00 -0.93 29.45
CA GLU A 400 1.63 -1.05 28.98
C GLU A 400 0.79 0.14 29.42
N LEU A 401 -0.21 0.48 28.61
CA LEU A 401 -1.27 1.41 28.97
C LEU A 401 -2.03 0.89 30.20
N ASP A 402 -2.42 1.78 31.11
CA ASP A 402 -3.24 1.40 32.26
C ASP A 402 -4.66 0.96 31.81
N ALA A 403 -5.44 0.36 32.72
CA ALA A 403 -6.75 -0.18 32.34
C ALA A 403 -7.69 0.95 31.87
N GLU A 404 -7.59 2.12 32.49
CA GLU A 404 -8.35 3.31 32.16
C GLU A 404 -7.91 3.93 30.82
N GLU A 405 -6.62 3.92 30.50
CA GLU A 405 -6.04 4.38 29.23
C GLU A 405 -6.38 3.41 28.09
N ARG A 406 -6.31 2.09 28.34
CA ARG A 406 -6.78 1.08 27.37
C ARG A 406 -8.27 1.19 27.15
N GLN A 407 -9.03 1.34 28.23
CA GLN A 407 -10.48 1.51 28.16
C GLN A 407 -10.82 2.81 27.46
N ALA A 408 -10.09 3.90 27.67
CA ALA A 408 -10.26 5.13 26.91
C ALA A 408 -10.02 4.86 25.42
N LEU A 409 -8.93 4.22 25.03
CA LEU A 409 -8.71 3.86 23.61
C LEU A 409 -9.79 2.93 23.03
N CYS A 410 -10.33 2.00 23.82
CA CYS A 410 -11.38 1.07 23.38
C CYS A 410 -12.78 1.69 23.38
N ASP A 411 -13.10 2.57 24.32
CA ASP A 411 -14.38 3.28 24.42
C ASP A 411 -14.52 4.32 23.30
N GLU A 412 -13.39 4.83 22.79
CA GLU A 412 -13.36 5.64 21.56
C GLU A 412 -13.83 4.85 20.32
N ASP A 413 -13.65 3.53 20.29
CA ASP A 413 -14.09 2.66 19.18
C ASP A 413 -15.49 2.06 19.39
N ASN A 414 -16.06 2.18 20.60
CA ASN A 414 -17.29 1.51 21.01
C ASN A 414 -18.40 2.47 21.49
N GLU A 415 -18.27 3.78 21.28
CA GLU A 415 -19.42 4.69 21.34
C GLU A 415 -20.43 4.24 20.28
N PHE A 416 -21.38 3.43 20.74
CA PHE A 416 -22.60 3.03 20.07
C PHE A 416 -23.06 4.16 19.18
N ILE A 417 -23.11 3.91 17.87
CA ILE A 417 -24.03 4.59 16.96
C ILE A 417 -25.38 4.49 17.67
N LEU A 418 -25.78 5.53 18.40
CA LEU A 418 -27.13 5.64 18.91
C LEU A 418 -27.99 5.44 17.69
N ALA A 419 -28.68 4.30 17.64
CA ALA A 419 -29.67 4.02 16.64
C ALA A 419 -30.52 5.28 16.57
N THR A 420 -30.37 6.01 15.46
CA THR A 420 -31.16 7.19 15.15
C THR A 420 -32.58 6.81 15.48
N SER A 421 -33.11 7.39 16.55
CA SER A 421 -34.49 7.22 16.97
C SER A 421 -35.33 7.29 15.71
N GLN A 422 -36.01 6.19 15.36
CA GLN A 422 -37.07 6.22 14.37
C GLN A 422 -37.96 7.40 14.75
N GLY A 423 -37.89 8.47 13.97
CA GLY A 423 -38.88 9.52 14.03
C GLY A 423 -40.25 8.86 13.80
N PRO A 424 -41.30 9.35 14.47
CA PRO A 424 -42.64 8.81 14.27
C PRO A 424 -42.95 8.76 12.77
N PRO A 425 -43.56 7.68 12.27
CA PRO A 425 -43.82 7.51 10.85
C PRO A 425 -44.55 8.73 10.33
N LEU A 426 -43.95 9.43 9.37
CA LEU A 426 -44.61 10.48 8.61
C LEU A 426 -45.86 9.85 7.99
N SER A 427 -47.02 10.28 8.47
CA SER A 427 -48.31 9.93 7.90
C SER A 427 -48.34 10.46 6.46
N ILE A 428 -48.26 9.53 5.51
CA ILE A 428 -48.44 9.80 4.08
C ILE A 428 -49.89 10.26 3.90
N PRO A 429 -50.18 11.46 3.39
CA PRO A 429 -51.53 11.83 3.00
C PRO A 429 -51.94 10.98 1.79
N ASP A 430 -53.12 10.37 1.85
CA ASP A 430 -53.72 9.62 0.76
C ASP A 430 -53.76 10.46 -0.53
N ILE A 431 -52.99 10.02 -1.53
CA ILE A 431 -53.02 10.58 -2.88
C ILE A 431 -54.21 9.94 -3.61
N PRO A 432 -55.21 10.72 -4.08
CA PRO A 432 -56.33 10.17 -4.84
C PRO A 432 -55.86 9.64 -6.19
N ALA A 433 -56.20 8.39 -6.47
CA ALA A 433 -55.95 7.69 -7.72
C ALA A 433 -56.71 8.35 -8.88
N SER A 434 -56.05 9.22 -9.64
CA SER A 434 -56.37 9.45 -11.04
C SER A 434 -55.15 10.01 -11.78
N LEU A 435 -54.45 9.13 -12.50
CA LEU A 435 -53.41 9.52 -13.45
C LEU A 435 -54.08 9.86 -14.80
N PRO A 436 -53.82 11.04 -15.40
CA PRO A 436 -54.24 11.33 -16.76
C PRO A 436 -53.36 10.54 -17.75
N LYS A 437 -54.02 9.86 -18.71
CA LYS A 437 -53.35 9.18 -19.83
C LYS A 437 -52.58 10.20 -20.67
N LEU A 438 -51.26 10.04 -20.74
CA LEU A 438 -50.40 10.74 -21.70
C LEU A 438 -50.69 10.27 -23.14
N PRO A 439 -50.68 11.17 -24.13
CA PRO A 439 -50.82 10.80 -25.54
C PRO A 439 -49.56 10.12 -26.08
N PRO A 440 -49.69 9.28 -27.13
CA PRO A 440 -48.58 8.53 -27.70
C PRO A 440 -47.57 9.45 -28.39
N ILE A 441 -46.30 9.29 -28.01
CA ILE A 441 -45.15 9.99 -28.60
C ILE A 441 -44.96 9.47 -30.03
N THR A 442 -45.16 10.35 -31.01
CA THR A 442 -44.83 10.09 -32.42
C THR A 442 -43.32 10.24 -32.61
N ARG A 443 -42.66 9.17 -33.06
CA ARG A 443 -41.24 9.19 -33.46
C ARG A 443 -41.07 10.08 -34.69
N THR A 444 -40.41 11.22 -34.52
CA THR A 444 -39.88 12.04 -35.62
C THR A 444 -38.56 11.45 -36.10
N SER A 445 -38.45 11.28 -37.42
CA SER A 445 -37.26 10.81 -38.13
C SER A 445 -36.14 11.86 -38.09
N PRO A 446 -34.86 11.45 -38.14
CA PRO A 446 -33.74 12.39 -38.11
C PRO A 446 -33.61 13.14 -39.45
N MET A 447 -33.48 14.46 -39.35
CA MET A 447 -33.15 15.34 -40.48
C MET A 447 -31.70 15.11 -40.95
N PRO A 448 -31.42 15.23 -42.26
CA PRO A 448 -30.07 15.16 -42.79
C PRO A 448 -29.27 16.42 -42.45
N PHE A 449 -28.02 16.23 -42.00
CA PHE A 449 -27.04 17.29 -41.85
C PHE A 449 -26.54 17.73 -43.24
N ASN A 450 -26.83 18.99 -43.62
CA ASN A 450 -26.15 19.65 -44.72
C ASN A 450 -24.78 20.14 -44.23
N HIS A 451 -23.73 19.70 -44.91
CA HIS A 451 -22.40 20.28 -44.84
C HIS A 451 -22.25 21.23 -46.02
N ASP A 452 -22.35 22.52 -45.76
CA ASP A 452 -21.81 23.58 -46.61
C ASP A 452 -21.33 24.69 -45.67
N ASP A 453 -20.01 24.89 -45.59
CA ASP A 453 -19.43 26.24 -45.64
C ASP A 453 -17.88 26.22 -45.71
N ALA A 454 -17.41 26.82 -46.81
CA ALA A 454 -16.31 27.76 -46.96
C ALA A 454 -14.90 27.40 -46.45
N VAL A 455 -14.08 26.90 -47.38
CA VAL A 455 -12.61 27.00 -47.35
C VAL A 455 -12.20 28.37 -47.91
N ALA A 456 -11.72 29.26 -47.04
CA ALA A 456 -11.05 30.50 -47.46
C ALA A 456 -9.56 30.20 -47.75
N ALA A 457 -9.17 30.36 -49.01
CA ALA A 457 -7.80 30.24 -49.48
C ALA A 457 -6.98 31.49 -49.08
N ILE A 458 -5.88 31.29 -48.37
CA ILE A 458 -4.83 32.29 -48.16
C ILE A 458 -3.78 32.07 -49.25
N THR A 459 -3.61 33.07 -50.12
CA THR A 459 -2.53 33.16 -51.11
C THR A 459 -1.31 33.86 -50.47
N PRO A 460 -0.07 33.47 -50.82
CA PRO A 460 1.11 34.24 -50.44
C PRO A 460 1.45 35.28 -51.52
N GLU A 461 1.72 36.51 -51.09
CA GLU A 461 2.36 37.55 -51.90
C GLU A 461 3.86 37.25 -52.10
N PRO A 462 4.44 37.62 -53.25
CA PRO A 462 5.87 37.52 -53.50
C PRO A 462 6.59 38.84 -53.15
N SER A 463 7.75 38.72 -52.50
CA SER A 463 8.85 39.71 -52.53
C SER A 463 10.18 39.00 -52.32
#